data_AF-A0A920FZN6-F1
#
_entry.id   AF-A0A920FZN6-F1
#
_cell.length_a   1.000
_cell.length_b   1.000
_cell.length_c   1.000
_cell.angle_alpha   90.00
_cell.angle_beta   90.00
_cell.angle_gamma   90.00
#
_symmetry.space_group_name_H-M   'P 1'
#
loop_
_entity.id
_entity.type
_entity.pdbx_description
1 polymer ?
#
loop_
_entity_poly.entity_id
_entity_poly.type
_entity_poly.pdbx_seq_one_letter_code
_entity_poly.pdbx_strand_id
1 'polypeptide(L)'
;MEAKFAKHMIYITNNDTPGLVGKIGHCLGSQGVNIANFNLGRDKIGGSVIELIEVDSPVDDSVLDKLTQIEDIVQVKKLNF
;
A
#
# COMPACT_ATOMS: atom_id res chain seq x y z
N MET A 1 12.62 -12.09 3.93
CA MET A 1 13.16 -11.43 2.72
C MET A 1 12.94 -9.94 2.95
N GLU A 2 13.98 -9.12 2.90
CA GLU A 2 13.83 -7.66 3.03
C GLU A 2 13.12 -7.11 1.78
N ALA A 3 12.34 -6.03 1.96
CA ALA A 3 11.70 -5.34 0.84
C ALA A 3 12.76 -4.84 -0.13
N LYS A 4 12.69 -5.24 -1.40
CA LYS A 4 13.56 -4.72 -2.45
C LYS A 4 12.89 -3.51 -3.09
N PHE A 5 13.70 -2.54 -3.52
CA PHE A 5 13.19 -1.47 -4.37
C PHE A 5 12.83 -2.01 -5.75
N ALA A 6 11.67 -1.62 -6.25
CA ALA A 6 11.13 -2.03 -7.54
C ALA A 6 10.69 -0.81 -8.34
N LYS A 7 10.51 -0.98 -9.65
CA LYS A 7 10.20 0.10 -10.59
C LYS A 7 8.86 0.79 -10.28
N HIS A 8 7.87 0.05 -9.81
CA HIS A 8 6.54 0.54 -9.50
C HIS A 8 6.20 0.16 -8.05
N MET A 9 6.25 1.15 -7.17
CA MET A 9 5.98 0.95 -5.75
C MET A 9 4.98 1.95 -5.21
N ILE A 10 4.15 1.48 -4.30
CA ILE A 10 3.26 2.29 -3.47
C ILE A 10 3.76 2.21 -2.03
N TYR A 11 3.98 3.37 -1.43
CA TYR A 11 4.28 3.53 -0.01
C TYR A 11 3.02 3.98 0.71
N ILE A 12 2.63 3.26 1.75
CA ILE A 12 1.47 3.58 2.59
C ILE A 12 1.91 3.66 4.05
N THR A 13 1.38 4.63 4.78
CA THR A 13 1.39 4.61 6.25
C THR A 13 -0.02 4.62 6.79
N ASN A 14 -0.25 3.89 7.87
CA ASN A 14 -1.58 3.72 8.46
C ASN A 14 -1.49 3.34 9.95
N ASN A 15 -2.66 3.27 10.60
CA ASN A 15 -2.80 2.64 11.91
C ASN A 15 -3.03 1.13 11.76
N ASP A 16 -2.48 0.31 12.67
CA ASP A 16 -2.65 -1.15 12.67
C ASP A 16 -4.08 -1.53 13.12
N THR A 17 -5.05 -1.47 12.20
CA THR A 17 -6.46 -1.82 12.43
C THR A 17 -6.87 -3.08 11.65
N PRO A 18 -7.71 -3.95 12.24
CA PRO A 18 -8.17 -5.16 11.56
C PRO A 18 -8.84 -4.90 10.21
N GLY A 19 -8.40 -5.64 9.18
CA GLY A 19 -9.01 -5.64 7.85
C GLY A 19 -8.41 -4.64 6.86
N LEU A 20 -7.50 -3.75 7.29
CA LEU A 20 -6.95 -2.71 6.43
C LEU A 20 -6.16 -3.24 5.23
N VAL A 21 -5.29 -4.24 5.41
CA VAL A 21 -4.57 -4.92 4.32
C VAL A 21 -5.56 -5.48 3.28
N GLY A 22 -6.69 -6.02 3.73
CA GLY A 22 -7.75 -6.50 2.85
C GLY A 22 -8.44 -5.39 2.06
N LYS A 23 -8.72 -4.24 2.70
CA LYS A 23 -9.27 -3.05 2.02
C LYS A 23 -8.31 -2.53 0.94
N ILE A 24 -7.01 -2.51 1.22
CA ILE A 24 -5.97 -2.07 0.27
C ILE A 24 -5.88 -3.03 -0.92
N GLY A 25 -5.78 -4.34 -0.65
CA GLY A 25 -5.76 -5.36 -1.69
C GLY A 25 -7.02 -5.34 -2.56
N HIS A 26 -8.20 -5.15 -1.95
CA HIS A 26 -9.45 -4.98 -2.69
C HIS A 26 -9.46 -3.72 -3.54
N CYS A 27 -9.01 -2.59 -3.01
CA CYS A 27 -8.93 -1.33 -3.76
C CYS A 27 -8.07 -1.52 -5.03
N LEU A 28 -6.84 -2.02 -4.87
CA LEU A 28 -5.92 -2.27 -6.01
C LEU A 28 -6.51 -3.26 -7.02
N GLY A 29 -7.03 -4.40 -6.55
CA GLY A 29 -7.64 -5.41 -7.41
C GLY A 29 -8.87 -4.89 -8.16
N SER A 30 -9.71 -4.07 -7.53
CA SER A 30 -10.88 -3.43 -8.17
C SER A 30 -10.51 -2.46 -9.29
N GLN A 31 -9.27 -1.96 -9.29
CA GLN A 31 -8.71 -1.09 -10.33
C GLN A 31 -7.87 -1.87 -11.35
N GLY A 32 -7.83 -3.20 -11.27
CA GLY A 32 -7.02 -4.04 -12.15
C GLY A 32 -5.51 -3.96 -11.88
N VAL A 33 -5.09 -3.48 -10.72
CA VAL A 33 -3.68 -3.40 -10.33
C VAL A 33 -3.28 -4.69 -9.61
N ASN A 34 -2.37 -5.46 -10.21
CA ASN A 34 -1.84 -6.68 -9.60
C ASN A 34 -0.68 -6.36 -8.64
N ILE A 35 -0.61 -7.09 -7.52
CA ILE A 35 0.41 -6.94 -6.48
C ILE A 35 1.47 -8.02 -6.67
N ALA A 36 2.71 -7.62 -6.94
CA ALA A 36 3.84 -8.53 -7.05
C ALA A 36 4.44 -8.86 -5.67
N ASN A 37 4.46 -7.88 -4.76
CA ASN A 37 4.97 -8.06 -3.41
C ASN A 37 4.31 -7.09 -2.43
N PHE A 38 4.13 -7.52 -1.19
CA PHE A 38 3.52 -6.73 -0.12
C PHE A 38 4.35 -6.89 1.15
N ASN A 39 5.06 -5.83 1.54
CA ASN A 39 5.87 -5.82 2.76
C ASN A 39 5.23 -4.90 3.79
N LEU A 40 4.97 -5.42 4.98
CA LEU A 40 4.40 -4.69 6.10
C LEU A 40 5.41 -4.64 7.25
N GLY A 41 5.74 -3.43 7.70
CA GLY A 41 6.49 -3.18 8.91
C GLY A 41 5.63 -2.41 9.90
N ARG A 42 5.70 -2.76 11.17
CA ARG A 42 5.02 -2.02 12.25
C ARG A 42 5.96 -1.76 13.40
N ASP A 43 5.80 -0.64 14.08
CA ASP A 43 6.59 -0.29 15.26
C ASP A 43 6.25 -1.21 16.45
N LYS A 44 4.95 -1.45 16.67
CA LYS A 44 4.38 -2.33 17.68
C LYS A 44 2.97 -2.75 17.25
N ILE A 45 2.40 -3.74 17.94
CA ILE A 45 1.01 -4.13 17.73
C ILE A 45 0.08 -2.95 18.06
N GLY A 46 -0.83 -2.63 17.14
CA GLY A 46 -1.77 -1.50 17.31
C GLY A 46 -1.14 -0.11 17.14
N GLY A 47 0.12 -0.05 16.71
CA GLY A 47 0.83 1.20 16.45
C GLY A 47 0.76 1.64 15.00
N SER A 48 1.82 2.33 14.55
CA SER A 48 1.93 2.80 13.17
C SER A 48 2.53 1.73 12.27
N VAL A 49 1.97 1.63 11.08
CA VAL A 49 2.37 0.66 10.06
C VAL A 49 2.91 1.41 8.86
N ILE A 50 3.96 0.82 8.27
CA ILE A 50 4.48 1.17 6.95
C ILE A 50 4.27 -0.04 6.05
N GLU A 51 3.67 0.20 4.89
CA GLU A 51 3.49 -0.80 3.85
C GLU A 51 4.21 -0.37 2.57
N LEU A 52 4.99 -1.30 2.02
CA LEU A 52 5.67 -1.16 0.73
C LEU A 52 5.09 -2.21 -0.21
N ILE A 53 4.36 -1.74 -1.22
CA ILE A 53 3.63 -2.56 -2.15
C ILE A 53 4.26 -2.42 -3.52
N GLU A 54 4.79 -3.51 -4.05
CA GLU A 54 5.28 -3.62 -5.42
C GLU A 54 4.12 -4.07 -6.33
N VAL A 55 3.97 -3.42 -7.47
CA VAL A 55 2.92 -3.69 -8.45
C VAL A 55 3.51 -3.90 -9.84
N ASP A 56 2.80 -4.64 -10.70
CA ASP A 56 3.32 -5.02 -12.02
C ASP A 56 3.38 -3.84 -13.00
N SER A 57 2.55 -2.81 -12.80
CA SER A 57 2.37 -1.70 -13.73
C SER A 57 2.39 -0.34 -13.02
N PRO A 58 2.64 0.76 -13.75
CA PRO A 58 2.42 2.10 -13.23
C PRO A 58 1.01 2.25 -12.65
N VAL A 59 0.88 3.07 -11.61
CA VAL A 59 -0.38 3.34 -10.92
C VAL A 59 -0.82 4.76 -11.21
N ASP A 60 -2.06 4.93 -11.64
CA ASP A 60 -2.63 6.24 -11.91
C ASP A 60 -2.90 7.00 -10.59
N ASP A 61 -2.89 8.33 -10.65
CA ASP A 61 -3.18 9.17 -9.48
C ASP A 61 -4.58 8.89 -8.91
N SER A 62 -5.54 8.55 -9.76
CA SER A 62 -6.90 8.19 -9.34
C SER A 62 -6.96 6.95 -8.43
N VAL A 63 -6.00 6.02 -8.57
CA VAL A 63 -5.90 4.85 -7.69
C VAL A 63 -5.31 5.26 -6.35
N LEU A 64 -4.32 6.15 -6.32
CA LEU A 64 -3.81 6.70 -5.07
C LEU A 64 -4.88 7.47 -4.33
N ASP A 65 -5.67 8.29 -5.03
CA ASP A 65 -6.77 9.05 -4.42
C ASP A 65 -7.75 8.09 -3.74
N LYS A 66 -8.14 7.00 -4.40
CA LYS A 66 -9.01 5.97 -3.80
C LYS A 66 -8.40 5.33 -2.56
N LEU A 67 -7.11 5.04 -2.57
CA LEU A 67 -6.41 4.53 -1.39
C LEU A 67 -6.45 5.55 -0.25
N THR A 68 -6.24 6.84 -0.50
CA THR A 68 -6.31 7.86 0.56
C THR A 68 -7.69 8.01 1.20
N GLN A 69 -8.75 7.54 0.54
CA GLN A 69 -10.12 7.54 1.10
C GLN A 69 -10.40 6.34 2.01
N ILE A 70 -9.50 5.36 2.10
CA ILE A 70 -9.65 4.23 3.01
C ILE A 70 -9.39 4.73 4.44
N GLU A 71 -10.36 4.48 5.32
CA GLU A 71 -10.24 4.76 6.76
C GLU A 71 -8.95 4.15 7.34
N ASP A 72 -8.31 4.86 8.26
CA ASP A 72 -7.03 4.56 8.90
C ASP A 72 -5.76 4.72 8.05
N ILE A 73 -5.89 5.02 6.75
CA ILE A 73 -4.75 5.43 5.92
C ILE A 73 -4.36 6.87 6.24
N VAL A 74 -3.07 7.08 6.52
CA VAL A 74 -2.49 8.37 6.89
C VAL A 74 -1.78 9.00 5.69
N GLN A 75 -1.10 8.19 4.87
CA GLN A 75 -0.37 8.67 3.71
C GLN A 75 -0.30 7.59 2.64
N VAL A 76 -0.38 8.01 1.38
CA VAL A 76 -0.14 7.17 0.19
C VAL A 76 0.80 7.94 -0.73
N LYS A 77 1.86 7.29 -1.22
CA LYS A 77 2.82 7.87 -2.18
C LYS A 77 3.22 6.86 -3.24
N LYS A 78 3.37 7.33 -4.46
CA LYS A 78 4.11 6.62 -5.51
C LYS A 78 5.61 6.78 -5.28
N LEU A 79 6.34 5.67 -5.38
CA LEU A 79 7.79 5.66 -5.41
C LEU A 79 8.23 5.13 -6.78
N ASN A 80 9.15 5.87 -7.41
CA ASN A 80 9.79 5.47 -8.66
C ASN A 80 11.32 5.50 -8.41
N PHE A 81 12.01 4.48 -8.91
CA PHE A 81 13.46 4.31 -8.79
C PHE A 81 14.09 4.08 -10.16
#